data_AF-A0A6I4ZAD3-F1
#
_entry.id   AF-A0A6I4ZAD3-F1
#
_cell.length_a   1.000
_cell.length_b   1.000
_cell.length_c   1.000
_cell.angle_alpha   90.00
_cell.angle_beta   90.00
_cell.angle_gamma   90.00
#
_symmetry.space_group_name_H-M   'P 1'
#
loop_
_entity.id
_entity.type
_entity.pdbx_description
1 polymer ?
#
loop_
_entity_poly.entity_id
_entity_poly.type
_entity_poly.pdbx_seq_one_letter_code
_entity_poly.pdbx_strand_id
1 'polypeptide(L)'
;MVDPAPELLLCPECAEPYDATDNYCRQCGMFLRDHRLPVTRPTFALEPRRPALPTPVRRAATAIAIGTALKITANIVGKMLAQRAASKAPARAVARRPRESTVVSESLFVRRTWIQRD
;
A
#
# COMPACT_ATOMS: atom_id res chain seq x y z
N MET A 1 -53.72 -1.62 11.87
CA MET A 1 -52.83 -0.45 11.75
C MET A 1 -52.94 0.01 10.32
N VAL A 2 -53.47 1.20 10.08
CA VAL A 2 -53.62 1.77 8.74
C VAL A 2 -52.40 2.66 8.54
N ASP A 3 -51.48 2.28 7.67
CA ASP A 3 -50.37 3.15 7.28
C ASP A 3 -50.95 4.35 6.52
N PRO A 4 -50.56 5.59 6.84
CA PRO A 4 -50.99 6.76 6.09
C PRO A 4 -50.50 6.63 4.64
N ALA A 5 -51.35 7.03 3.69
CA ALA A 5 -50.98 7.05 2.28
C ALA A 5 -49.70 7.89 2.07
N PRO A 6 -48.77 7.43 1.22
CA PRO A 6 -47.51 8.13 1.03
C PRO A 6 -47.74 9.52 0.42
N GLU A 7 -47.16 10.54 1.06
CA GLU A 7 -47.14 11.90 0.52
C GLU A 7 -46.12 11.95 -0.62
N LEU A 8 -46.60 12.19 -1.84
CA LEU A 8 -45.77 12.25 -3.04
C LEU A 8 -45.34 13.68 -3.34
N LEU A 9 -44.04 13.88 -3.53
CA LEU A 9 -43.40 15.14 -3.87
C LEU A 9 -42.68 15.03 -5.23
N LEU A 10 -42.29 16.15 -5.82
CA LEU A 10 -41.61 16.18 -7.13
C LEU A 10 -40.11 16.44 -6.97
N CYS A 11 -39.28 15.65 -7.64
CA CYS A 11 -37.83 15.84 -7.64
C CYS A 11 -37.45 17.18 -8.31
N PRO A 12 -36.60 18.02 -7.68
CA PRO A 12 -36.22 19.32 -8.25
C PRO A 12 -35.30 19.23 -9.48
N GLU A 13 -34.69 18.07 -9.75
CA GLU A 13 -33.79 17.88 -10.91
C GLU A 13 -34.49 17.28 -12.12
N CYS A 14 -35.24 16.18 -11.92
CA CYS A 14 -35.84 15.43 -13.03
C CYS A 14 -37.38 15.42 -13.01
N ALA A 15 -38.01 16.12 -12.08
CA ALA A 15 -39.46 16.19 -11.89
C ALA A 15 -40.17 14.85 -11.63
N GLU A 16 -39.43 13.78 -11.36
CA GLU A 16 -40.01 12.47 -11.04
C GLU A 16 -40.72 12.53 -9.68
N PRO A 17 -41.95 12.00 -9.55
CA PRO A 17 -42.61 11.86 -8.27
C PRO A 17 -41.84 10.89 -7.36
N TYR A 18 -41.69 11.26 -6.10
CA TYR A 18 -41.00 10.47 -5.09
C TYR A 18 -41.76 10.47 -3.76
N ASP A 19 -41.53 9.44 -2.95
CA ASP A 19 -42.12 9.33 -1.62
C ASP A 19 -41.39 10.26 -0.64
N ALA A 20 -42.10 11.06 0.15
CA ALA A 20 -41.48 11.95 1.12
C ALA A 20 -40.49 11.25 2.08
N THR A 21 -40.56 9.93 2.25
CA THR A 21 -39.63 9.07 3.01
C THR A 21 -38.30 8.75 2.30
N ASP A 22 -38.22 8.90 0.98
CA ASP A 22 -37.01 8.63 0.20
C ASP A 22 -35.92 9.69 0.47
N ASN A 23 -34.66 9.24 0.57
CA ASN A 23 -33.49 10.12 0.78
C ASN A 23 -32.85 10.57 -0.54
N TYR A 24 -33.09 9.84 -1.63
CA TYR A 24 -32.53 10.09 -2.95
C TYR A 24 -33.60 9.82 -4.02
N CYS A 25 -33.54 10.56 -5.13
CA CYS A 25 -34.39 10.28 -6.27
C CYS A 25 -33.97 8.95 -6.92
N ARG A 26 -34.93 8.05 -7.14
CA ARG A 26 -34.69 6.74 -7.77
C ARG A 26 -34.39 6.83 -9.26
N GLN A 27 -34.68 7.97 -9.88
CA GLN A 27 -34.49 8.20 -11.31
C GLN A 27 -33.16 8.90 -11.62
N CYS A 28 -32.87 10.05 -10.99
CA CYS A 28 -31.64 10.80 -11.26
C CYS A 28 -30.55 10.66 -10.20
N GLY A 29 -30.86 10.11 -9.02
CA GLY A 29 -29.90 9.94 -7.93
C GLY A 29 -29.65 11.19 -7.07
N MET A 30 -30.34 12.31 -7.34
CA MET A 30 -30.22 13.52 -6.51
C MET A 30 -30.60 13.25 -5.06
N PHE A 31 -29.83 13.83 -4.13
CA PHE A 31 -30.16 13.83 -2.72
C PHE A 31 -31.36 14.75 -2.45
N LEU A 32 -32.44 14.20 -1.88
CA LEU A 32 -33.72 14.89 -1.75
C LEU A 32 -33.92 15.57 -0.40
N ARG A 33 -33.09 15.24 0.61
CA ARG A 33 -33.50 15.45 1.99
C ARG A 33 -32.81 16.48 2.85
N ASP A 34 -31.60 16.98 2.66
CA ASP A 34 -30.87 17.85 3.63
C ASP A 34 -30.73 17.36 5.10
N HIS A 35 -31.54 16.40 5.57
CA HIS A 35 -31.42 15.70 6.83
C HIS A 35 -30.36 14.63 6.68
N ARG A 36 -29.14 14.99 7.07
CA ARG A 36 -28.12 13.99 7.39
C ARG A 36 -28.64 13.13 8.54
N LEU A 37 -28.94 11.86 8.26
CA LEU A 37 -29.21 10.91 9.32
C LEU A 37 -28.03 10.95 10.30
N PRO A 38 -28.28 11.01 11.62
CA PRO A 38 -27.21 10.98 12.60
C PRO A 38 -26.53 9.62 12.53
N VAL A 39 -25.44 9.55 11.76
CA VAL A 39 -24.58 8.38 11.75
C VAL A 39 -23.75 8.43 13.02
N THR A 40 -24.06 7.57 13.98
CA THR A 40 -23.22 7.35 15.16
C THR A 40 -21.87 6.83 14.68
N ARG A 41 -20.89 7.72 14.56
CA ARG A 41 -19.51 7.31 14.34
C ARG A 41 -18.94 6.83 15.67
N PRO A 42 -18.27 5.67 15.72
CA PRO A 42 -17.55 5.29 16.92
C PRO A 42 -16.51 6.38 17.24
N THR A 43 -16.64 6.99 18.42
CA THR A 43 -15.71 8.02 18.93
C THR A 43 -14.42 7.41 19.47
N PHE A 44 -14.37 6.07 19.61
CA PHE A 44 -13.18 5.38 20.06
C PHE A 44 -12.17 5.24 18.92
N ALA A 45 -10.90 5.38 19.26
CA ALA A 45 -9.82 5.02 18.36
C ALA A 45 -9.97 3.54 17.99
N LEU A 46 -10.01 3.24 16.69
CA LEU A 46 -9.90 1.87 16.24
C LEU A 46 -8.53 1.36 16.70
N GLU A 47 -8.53 0.36 17.60
CA GLU A 47 -7.29 -0.30 17.99
C GLU A 47 -6.58 -0.78 16.71
N PRO A 48 -5.29 -0.44 16.51
CA PRO A 48 -4.52 -0.94 15.39
C PRO A 48 -4.50 -2.47 15.46
N ARG A 49 -5.34 -3.12 14.65
CA ARG A 49 -5.37 -4.58 14.55
C ARG A 49 -4.04 -5.02 13.98
N ARG A 50 -3.11 -5.42 14.86
CA ARG A 50 -1.85 -6.04 14.44
C ARG A 50 -2.18 -7.43 13.92
N PRO A 51 -2.08 -7.71 12.62
CA PRO A 51 -2.26 -9.07 12.15
C PRO A 51 -1.17 -9.93 12.80
N ALA A 52 -1.58 -10.93 13.58
CA ALA A 52 -0.66 -11.93 14.09
C ALA A 52 -0.15 -12.71 12.88
N LEU A 53 1.09 -12.43 12.45
CA LEU A 53 1.70 -13.13 11.34
C LEU A 53 1.83 -14.62 11.69
N PRO A 54 1.50 -15.55 10.77
CA PRO A 54 1.79 -16.96 10.95
C PRO A 54 3.26 -17.18 11.30
N THR A 55 3.55 -18.16 12.15
CA THR A 55 4.90 -18.50 12.60
C THR A 55 5.95 -18.61 11.47
N PRO A 56 5.67 -19.19 10.28
CA PRO A 56 6.67 -19.25 9.21
C PRO A 56 7.02 -17.85 8.67
N VAL A 57 6.04 -16.95 8.53
CA VAL A 57 6.24 -15.60 8.00
C VAL A 57 7.08 -14.77 8.96
N ARG A 58 6.81 -14.89 10.27
CA ARG A 58 7.61 -14.20 11.29
C ARG A 58 9.08 -14.64 11.25
N ARG A 59 9.34 -15.94 11.15
CA ARG A 59 10.71 -16.48 11.05
C ARG A 59 11.43 -15.97 9.80
N ALA A 60 10.75 -15.96 8.65
CA ALA A 60 11.32 -15.45 7.41
C ALA A 60 11.68 -13.96 7.52
N ALA A 61 10.77 -13.13 8.04
CA ALA A 61 11.02 -11.71 8.26
C ALA A 61 12.22 -11.46 9.18
N THR A 62 12.32 -12.23 10.27
CA THR A 62 13.47 -12.15 11.19
C THR A 62 14.78 -12.54 10.51
N ALA A 63 14.81 -13.61 9.71
CA ALA A 63 16.00 -14.03 8.98
C ALA A 63 16.47 -12.97 7.97
N ILE A 64 15.54 -12.33 7.25
CA ILE A 64 15.84 -11.24 6.32
C ILE A 64 16.44 -10.03 7.06
N ALA A 65 15.84 -9.64 8.19
CA ALA A 65 16.34 -8.52 8.98
C ALA A 65 17.77 -8.76 9.48
N ILE A 66 18.07 -9.98 9.95
CA ILE A 66 19.42 -10.36 10.39
C ILE A 66 20.41 -10.35 9.22
N GLY A 67 20.05 -10.96 8.08
CA GLY A 67 20.92 -11.01 6.91
C GLY A 67 21.25 -9.63 6.33
N THR A 68 20.28 -8.73 6.31
CA THR A 68 20.49 -7.35 5.82
C THR A 68 21.40 -6.56 6.76
N ALA A 69 21.22 -6.67 8.08
CA ALA A 69 22.10 -6.02 9.06
C ALA A 69 23.56 -6.49 8.94
N LEU A 70 23.78 -7.79 8.78
CA LEU A 70 25.12 -8.36 8.57
C LEU A 70 25.77 -7.82 7.29
N LYS A 71 25.04 -7.78 6.17
CA LYS A 71 25.55 -7.27 4.89
C LYS A 71 25.94 -5.79 4.97
N ILE A 72 25.12 -4.96 5.61
CA ILE A 72 25.39 -3.53 5.79
C ILE A 72 26.66 -3.35 6.63
N THR A 73 26.76 -4.07 7.75
CA THR A 73 27.93 -4.01 8.64
C THR A 73 29.21 -4.43 7.92
N ALA A 74 29.17 -5.55 7.19
CA ALA A 74 30.31 -6.02 6.40
C ALA A 74 30.76 -4.99 5.35
N ASN A 75 29.83 -4.35 4.65
CA ASN A 75 30.14 -3.31 3.67
C ASN A 75 30.79 -2.07 4.30
N ILE A 76 30.32 -1.64 5.48
CA ILE A 76 30.89 -0.50 6.20
C ILE A 76 32.32 -0.82 6.64
N VAL A 77 32.52 -1.97 7.29
CA VAL A 77 33.85 -2.41 7.75
C VAL A 77 34.81 -2.57 6.56
N GLY A 78 34.35 -3.20 5.47
CA GLY A 78 35.14 -3.34 4.25
C GLY A 78 35.57 -2.00 3.66
N LYS A 79 34.68 -1.00 3.62
CA LYS A 79 35.01 0.36 3.18
C LYS A 79 36.05 1.04 4.09
N MET A 80 35.92 0.90 5.42
CA MET A 80 36.87 1.48 6.36
C MET A 80 38.26 0.83 6.25
N LEU A 81 38.31 -0.49 6.08
CA LEU A 81 39.56 -1.22 5.86
C LEU A 81 40.22 -0.82 4.53
N ALA A 82 39.43 -0.69 3.46
CA ALA A 82 39.92 -0.23 2.16
C ALA A 82 40.47 1.21 2.22
N GLN A 83 39.80 2.12 2.92
CA GLN A 83 40.28 3.49 3.13
C GLN A 83 41.58 3.53 3.94
N ARG A 84 41.70 2.70 4.98
CA ARG A 84 42.95 2.58 5.76
C ARG A 84 44.09 2.02 4.90
N ALA A 85 43.83 1.03 4.07
CA ALA A 85 44.82 0.49 3.14
C ALA A 85 45.26 1.54 2.09
N ALA A 86 44.32 2.32 1.55
CA ALA A 86 44.61 3.42 0.63
C ALA A 86 45.43 4.54 1.31
N SER A 87 45.15 4.87 2.57
CA SER A 87 45.90 5.88 3.33
C SER A 87 47.32 5.46 3.71
N LYS A 88 47.60 4.15 3.77
CA LYS A 88 48.92 3.58 4.06
C LYS A 88 49.69 3.15 2.80
N ALA A 89 49.06 3.21 1.62
CA ALA A 89 49.74 2.92 0.38
C ALA A 89 50.79 4.02 0.13
N PRO A 90 52.08 3.69 -0.04
CA PRO A 90 53.07 4.67 -0.48
C PRO A 90 52.61 5.24 -1.83
N ALA A 91 52.93 6.51 -2.10
CA ALA A 91 52.52 7.30 -3.26
C ALA A 91 53.10 6.78 -4.60
N ARG A 92 52.87 5.51 -4.93
CA ARG A 92 53.32 4.85 -6.14
C ARG A 92 52.34 3.77 -6.57
N ALA A 93 51.15 4.18 -6.99
CA ALA A 93 50.29 3.34 -7.83
C ALA A 93 49.43 4.22 -8.75
N VAL A 94 50.06 4.60 -9.86
CA VAL A 94 49.49 4.60 -11.22
C VAL A 94 48.06 5.13 -11.37
N ALA A 95 47.96 6.28 -12.05
CA ALA A 95 46.76 6.76 -12.72
C ALA A 95 46.06 5.63 -13.49
N ARG A 96 45.04 5.04 -12.90
CA ARG A 96 44.16 4.08 -13.57
C ARG A 96 42.98 4.87 -14.11
N ARG A 97 42.98 5.09 -15.44
CA ARG A 97 41.87 5.68 -16.21
C ARG A 97 40.53 5.12 -15.71
N PRO A 98 39.46 5.94 -15.62
CA PRO A 98 38.13 5.44 -15.32
C PRO A 98 37.72 4.50 -16.45
N ARG A 99 37.59 3.21 -16.14
CA ARG A 99 37.05 2.23 -17.05
C ARG A 99 35.53 2.33 -16.91
N GLU A 100 34.90 2.89 -17.93
CA GLU A 100 33.45 3.02 -18.04
C GLU A 100 32.80 1.65 -17.89
N SER A 101 32.12 1.44 -16.76
CA SER A 101 31.38 0.21 -16.48
C SER A 101 29.89 0.51 -16.57
N THR A 102 29.27 0.10 -17.68
CA THR A 102 27.81 0.09 -17.82
C THR A 102 27.24 -1.02 -16.96
N VAL A 103 26.46 -0.66 -15.94
CA VAL A 103 25.72 -1.62 -15.13
C VAL A 103 24.46 -2.02 -15.90
N VAL A 104 24.39 -3.27 -16.34
CA VAL A 104 23.21 -3.85 -16.96
C VAL A 104 22.42 -4.59 -15.87
N SER A 105 21.20 -4.14 -15.60
CA SER A 105 20.28 -4.80 -14.68
C SER A 105 19.26 -5.58 -15.51
N GLU A 106 19.33 -6.90 -15.47
CA GLU A 106 18.34 -7.79 -16.10
C GLU A 106 17.33 -8.23 -15.04
N SER A 107 16.04 -8.06 -15.33
CA SER A 107 14.93 -8.46 -14.47
C SER A 107 14.14 -9.59 -15.12
N LEU A 108 14.16 -10.77 -14.50
CA LEU A 108 13.41 -11.94 -14.94
C LEU A 108 12.05 -11.99 -14.25
N PHE A 109 10.97 -12.09 -15.04
CA PHE A 109 9.62 -12.30 -14.55
C PHE A 109 9.20 -13.76 -14.78
N VAL A 110 8.95 -14.49 -13.69
CA VAL A 110 8.46 -15.87 -13.76
C VAL A 110 6.95 -15.89 -13.55
N ARG A 111 6.20 -16.25 -14.60
CA ARG A 111 4.76 -16.46 -14.54
C ARG A 111 4.46 -17.95 -14.50
N ARG A 112 3.80 -18.44 -13.44
CA ARG A 112 3.24 -19.80 -13.41
C ARG A 112 1.87 -19.78 -14.08
N THR A 113 1.68 -20.62 -15.09
CA THR A 113 0.38 -20.92 -15.69
C THR A 113 0.02 -22.36 -15.37
N TRP A 114 -1.16 -22.56 -14.79
CA TRP A 114 -1.74 -23.88 -14.59
C TRP A 114 -2.60 -24.21 -15.79
N ILE A 115 -2.38 -25.37 -16.39
CA ILE A 115 -3.23 -25.90 -17.46
C ILE A 115 -4.16 -26.91 -16.78
N GLN A 116 -5.46 -26.62 -16.73
CA GLN A 116 -6.45 -27.66 -16.48
C GLN A 116 -6.59 -28.48 -17.76
N ARG A 117 -6.47 -29.80 -17.63
CA ARG A 117 -6.92 -30.76 -18.64
C ARG A 117 -8.31 -31.24 -18.20
N ASP A 118 -9.27 -31.09 -19.10
CA ASP A 118 -10.59 -31.71 -19.03
C ASP A 118 -10.50 -33.24 -19.23
#